data_AF-A0A949G1D4-F1
#
_entry.id   AF-A0A949G1D4-F1
#
_cell.length_a   1.000
_cell.length_b   1.000
_cell.length_c   1.000
_cell.angle_alpha   90.00
_cell.angle_beta   90.00
_cell.angle_gamma   90.00
#
_symmetry.space_group_name_H-M   'P 1'
#
loop_
_entity.id
_entity.type
_entity.pdbx_description
1 polymer ?
#
loop_
_entity_poly.entity_id
_entity_poly.type
_entity_poly.pdbx_seq_one_letter_code
_entity_poly.pdbx_strand_id
1 'polypeptide(L)'
;MSADLSELTAMAAGGCRFVRLARCEKRPVGAAWQTKSTDDIDTVAGWLRSRSNVGLLLGPASGVVDVEFDTPDGLEQLAAFGVLDIRTPTWRSARGEHRLFRWEPWMPTAAMLKVDSLEVRIGSKAAQSVLPPSRHPDGSEYRWIVPPSAASVAGFPAQLLAGVPCGA
;
A
#
# COMPACT_ATOMS: atom_id res chain seq x y z
N MET A 1 -0.33 -19.39 13.20
CA MET A 1 -0.10 -18.27 12.27
C MET A 1 -0.37 -16.97 13.03
N SER A 2 0.51 -15.96 12.97
CA SER A 2 0.22 -14.66 13.62
C SER A 2 -0.93 -13.95 12.89
N ALA A 3 -1.66 -13.06 13.59
CA ALA A 3 -2.75 -12.28 12.98
C ALA A 3 -2.26 -11.53 11.72
N ASP A 4 -1.10 -10.88 11.79
CA ASP A 4 -0.55 -10.17 10.64
C ASP A 4 -0.23 -11.07 9.45
N LEU A 5 0.25 -12.31 9.68
CA LEU A 5 0.52 -13.22 8.58
C LEU A 5 -0.77 -13.73 7.93
N SER A 6 -1.85 -13.87 8.71
CA SER A 6 -3.18 -14.16 8.16
C SER A 6 -3.67 -13.03 7.27
N GLU A 7 -3.42 -11.77 7.63
CA GLU A 7 -3.79 -10.61 6.80
C GLU A 7 -3.01 -10.55 5.48
N LEU A 8 -1.69 -10.80 5.53
CA LEU A 8 -0.87 -10.91 4.31
C LEU A 8 -1.33 -12.09 3.44
N THR A 9 -1.76 -13.19 4.05
CA THR A 9 -2.35 -14.35 3.33
C THR A 9 -3.63 -13.96 2.59
N ALA A 10 -4.52 -13.20 3.22
CA ALA A 10 -5.73 -12.70 2.58
C ALA A 10 -5.41 -11.79 1.38
N MET A 11 -4.38 -10.94 1.51
CA MET A 11 -3.91 -10.10 0.41
C MET A 11 -3.30 -10.91 -0.75
N ALA A 12 -2.47 -11.93 -0.46
CA ALA A 12 -1.93 -12.82 -1.49
C ALA A 12 -3.04 -13.53 -2.28
N ALA A 13 -4.06 -14.03 -1.58
CA ALA A 13 -5.22 -14.65 -2.20
C ALA A 13 -6.00 -13.68 -3.10
N GLY A 14 -5.93 -12.38 -2.81
CA GLY A 14 -6.45 -11.30 -3.65
C GLY A 14 -5.53 -10.86 -4.79
N GLY A 15 -4.40 -11.54 -5.02
CA GLY A 15 -3.44 -11.25 -6.09
C GLY A 15 -2.36 -10.23 -5.73
N CYS A 16 -2.29 -9.77 -4.47
CA CYS A 16 -1.24 -8.85 -4.05
C CYS A 16 0.12 -9.52 -4.01
N ARG A 17 1.15 -8.78 -4.44
CA ARG A 17 2.55 -9.23 -4.40
C ARG A 17 3.34 -8.42 -3.39
N PHE A 18 4.23 -9.09 -2.67
CA PHE A 18 5.06 -8.51 -1.63
C PHE A 18 6.51 -8.40 -2.03
N VAL A 19 7.17 -7.41 -1.45
CA VAL A 19 8.60 -7.15 -1.64
C VAL A 19 9.29 -7.13 -0.29
N ARG A 20 10.47 -7.75 -0.22
CA ARG A 20 11.27 -7.73 1.01
C ARG A 20 11.89 -6.35 1.20
N LEU A 21 11.69 -5.78 2.37
CA LEU A 21 12.31 -4.51 2.76
C LEU A 21 13.38 -4.75 3.83
N ALA A 22 14.36 -3.85 3.89
CA ALA A 22 15.38 -3.91 4.93
C ALA A 22 14.75 -3.74 6.33
N ARG A 23 15.39 -4.32 7.35
CA ARG A 23 14.90 -4.28 8.74
C ARG A 23 14.80 -2.83 9.21
N CYS A 24 13.65 -2.46 9.78
CA CYS A 24 13.35 -1.11 10.27
C CYS A 24 13.55 -0.02 9.20
N GLU A 25 13.41 -0.35 7.92
CA GLU A 25 13.64 0.55 6.81
C GLU A 25 12.49 0.47 5.79
N LYS A 26 12.35 1.51 4.96
CA LYS A 26 11.36 1.52 3.86
C LYS A 26 11.94 1.05 2.52
N ARG A 27 13.23 0.72 2.49
CA ARG A 27 13.97 0.42 1.26
C ARG A 27 13.86 -1.07 0.87
N PRO A 28 13.47 -1.40 -0.37
CA PRO A 28 13.52 -2.76 -0.87
C PRO A 28 14.94 -3.36 -0.87
N VAL A 29 15.03 -4.67 -0.68
CA VAL A 29 16.31 -5.40 -0.70
C VAL A 29 16.63 -5.86 -2.11
N GLY A 30 17.81 -5.45 -2.61
CA GLY A 30 18.37 -5.91 -3.88
C GLY A 30 17.90 -5.12 -5.11
N ALA A 31 18.62 -5.32 -6.21
CA ALA A 31 18.28 -4.72 -7.51
C ALA A 31 17.09 -5.44 -8.16
N ALA A 32 16.33 -4.69 -8.96
CA ALA A 32 15.11 -5.14 -9.65
C ALA A 32 14.09 -5.78 -8.68
N TRP A 33 13.93 -5.21 -7.50
CA TRP A 33 13.05 -5.72 -6.45
C TRP A 33 11.59 -5.88 -6.91
N GLN A 34 11.12 -5.03 -7.84
CA GLN A 34 9.76 -5.05 -8.37
C GLN A 34 9.47 -6.33 -9.17
N THR A 35 10.47 -6.87 -9.88
CA THR A 35 10.33 -8.12 -10.66
C THR A 35 10.54 -9.37 -9.79
N LYS A 36 11.08 -9.19 -8.58
CA LYS A 36 11.30 -10.24 -7.58
C LYS A 36 10.22 -10.26 -6.49
N SER A 37 9.12 -9.56 -6.72
CA SER A 37 7.96 -9.61 -5.83
C SER A 37 7.36 -11.02 -5.82
N THR A 38 6.69 -11.40 -4.72
CA THR A 38 6.11 -12.73 -4.54
C THR A 38 4.76 -12.67 -3.85
N ASP A 39 3.88 -13.62 -4.14
CA ASP A 39 2.65 -13.92 -3.42
C ASP A 39 2.81 -15.15 -2.49
N ASP A 40 3.99 -15.79 -2.50
CA ASP A 40 4.30 -16.91 -1.62
C ASP A 40 4.45 -16.47 -0.16
N ILE A 41 3.44 -16.82 0.64
CA ILE A 41 3.34 -16.49 2.06
C ILE A 41 4.43 -17.15 2.90
N ASP A 42 4.94 -18.33 2.52
CA ASP A 42 6.01 -18.97 3.29
C ASP A 42 7.32 -18.20 3.15
N THR A 43 7.60 -17.69 1.94
CA THR A 43 8.69 -16.75 1.70
C THR A 43 8.55 -15.48 2.54
N VAL A 44 7.36 -14.85 2.55
CA VAL A 44 7.09 -13.65 3.34
C VAL A 44 7.24 -13.92 4.84
N ALA A 45 6.73 -15.05 5.33
CA ALA A 45 6.89 -15.48 6.71
C ALA A 45 8.37 -15.64 7.08
N GLY A 46 9.20 -16.14 6.16
CA GLY A 46 10.66 -16.18 6.29
C GLY A 46 11.28 -14.79 6.50
N TRP A 47 10.84 -13.80 5.72
CA TRP A 47 11.30 -12.41 5.87
C TRP A 47 10.96 -11.86 7.27
N LEU A 48 9.73 -12.05 7.73
CA LEU A 48 9.28 -11.59 9.05
C LEU A 48 10.05 -12.27 10.19
N ARG A 49 10.32 -13.58 10.10
CA ARG A 49 11.19 -14.30 11.05
C ARG A 49 12.60 -13.72 11.09
N SER A 50 13.13 -13.30 9.94
CA SER A 50 14.43 -12.61 9.83
C SER A 50 14.39 -11.12 10.22
N ARG A 51 13.26 -10.63 10.75
CA ARG A 51 13.02 -9.23 11.15
C ARG A 51 13.08 -8.24 9.99
N SER A 52 12.96 -8.69 8.75
CA SER A 52 12.76 -7.79 7.61
C SER A 52 11.38 -7.16 7.66
N ASN A 53 11.28 -5.95 7.10
CA ASN A 53 9.99 -5.34 6.81
C ASN A 53 9.41 -5.96 5.52
N VAL A 54 8.11 -5.78 5.33
CA VAL A 54 7.37 -6.21 4.15
C VAL A 54 6.73 -5.00 3.47
N GLY A 55 6.92 -4.91 2.16
CA GLY A 55 6.27 -3.93 1.30
C GLY A 55 5.26 -4.60 0.39
N LEU A 56 4.23 -3.85 0.01
CA LEU A 56 3.27 -4.19 -1.03
C LEU A 56 3.75 -3.60 -2.35
N LEU A 57 3.96 -4.42 -3.37
CA LEU A 57 4.12 -3.91 -4.73
C LEU A 57 2.78 -3.33 -5.19
N LEU A 58 2.78 -2.13 -5.77
CA LEU A 58 1.57 -1.46 -6.26
C LEU A 58 1.44 -1.59 -7.78
N GLY A 59 0.28 -1.18 -8.29
CA GLY A 59 -0.01 -1.11 -9.71
C GLY A 59 -0.58 -2.40 -10.28
N PRO A 60 -0.51 -2.59 -11.61
CA PRO A 60 -1.21 -3.68 -12.30
C PRO A 60 -0.77 -5.07 -11.83
N ALA A 61 0.47 -5.22 -11.35
CA ALA A 61 1.00 -6.51 -10.87
C ALA A 61 0.33 -7.00 -9.57
N SER A 62 -0.21 -6.10 -8.75
CA SER A 62 -0.97 -6.43 -7.53
C SER A 62 -2.44 -6.01 -7.61
N GLY A 63 -2.85 -5.32 -8.68
CA GLY A 63 -4.22 -4.83 -8.86
C GLY A 63 -4.66 -3.76 -7.87
N VAL A 64 -3.72 -3.08 -7.20
CA VAL A 64 -4.02 -2.11 -6.13
C VAL A 64 -3.16 -0.85 -6.21
N VAL A 65 -3.73 0.25 -5.73
CA VAL A 65 -3.06 1.53 -5.48
C VAL A 65 -3.20 1.90 -4.01
N ASP A 66 -2.35 2.80 -3.56
CA ASP A 66 -2.36 3.32 -2.19
C ASP A 66 -2.62 4.83 -2.20
N VAL A 67 -3.56 5.28 -1.39
CA VAL A 67 -3.84 6.69 -1.14
C VAL A 67 -3.43 6.99 0.29
N GLU A 68 -2.45 7.87 0.45
CA GLU A 68 -1.87 8.21 1.75
C GLU A 68 -1.82 9.73 1.99
N PHE A 69 -1.71 10.09 3.26
CA PHE A 69 -1.44 11.45 3.71
C PHE A 69 -0.46 11.43 4.88
N ASP A 70 0.26 12.54 5.07
CA ASP A 70 1.22 12.72 6.17
C ASP A 70 0.95 13.99 7.00
N THR A 71 -0.11 14.74 6.67
CA THR A 71 -0.42 16.06 7.26
C THR A 71 -1.90 16.16 7.66
N PRO A 72 -2.25 17.03 8.63
CA PRO A 72 -3.64 17.33 8.97
C PRO A 72 -4.46 17.79 7.76
N ASP A 73 -3.90 18.66 6.92
CA ASP A 73 -4.56 19.12 5.68
C ASP A 73 -4.91 17.96 4.74
N GLY A 74 -4.06 16.93 4.66
CA GLY A 74 -4.34 15.74 3.87
C GLY A 74 -5.50 14.91 4.43
N LEU A 75 -5.63 14.83 5.76
CA LEU A 75 -6.77 14.17 6.40
C LEU A 75 -8.08 14.94 6.10
N GLU A 76 -8.07 16.26 6.23
CA GLU A 76 -9.21 17.12 5.90
C GLU A 76 -9.58 16.97 4.41
N GLN A 77 -8.59 16.89 3.53
CA GLN A 77 -8.81 16.68 2.12
C GLN A 77 -9.45 15.32 1.80
N LEU A 78 -8.98 14.23 2.42
CA LEU A 78 -9.64 12.92 2.28
C LEU A 78 -11.09 12.95 2.76
N ALA A 79 -11.37 13.66 3.85
CA ALA A 79 -12.73 13.84 4.36
C ALA A 79 -13.60 14.60 3.36
N ALA A 80 -13.09 15.70 2.80
CA ALA A 80 -13.80 16.53 1.82
C ALA A 80 -14.14 15.76 0.54
N PHE A 81 -13.28 14.82 0.11
CA PHE A 81 -13.55 13.94 -1.04
C PHE A 81 -14.40 12.70 -0.70
N GLY A 82 -14.87 12.55 0.54
CA GLY A 82 -15.65 11.39 1.00
C GLY A 82 -14.84 10.09 1.06
N VAL A 83 -13.52 10.15 1.00
CA VAL A 83 -12.66 8.96 0.94
C VAL A 83 -12.59 8.24 2.29
N LEU A 84 -12.72 8.99 3.40
CA LEU A 84 -12.74 8.41 4.74
C LEU A 84 -13.93 7.48 4.97
N ASP A 85 -15.06 7.73 4.29
CA ASP A 85 -16.27 6.92 4.37
C ASP A 85 -16.18 5.61 3.57
N ILE A 86 -15.20 5.51 2.66
CA ILE A 86 -15.01 4.30 1.86
C ILE A 86 -14.29 3.24 2.70
N ARG A 87 -15.04 2.22 3.11
CA ARG A 87 -14.50 1.07 3.84
C ARG A 87 -13.64 0.20 2.93
N THR A 88 -12.33 0.19 3.19
CA THR A 88 -11.31 -0.56 2.42
C THR A 88 -10.12 -0.89 3.32
N PRO A 89 -9.23 -1.85 3.00
CA PRO A 89 -8.05 -2.12 3.79
C PRO A 89 -7.23 -0.85 4.07
N THR A 90 -7.02 -0.57 5.35
CA THR A 90 -6.45 0.69 5.83
C THR A 90 -5.48 0.40 6.96
N TRP A 91 -4.34 1.06 6.97
CA TRP A 91 -3.37 0.95 8.05
C TRP A 91 -2.72 2.27 8.38
N ARG A 92 -2.31 2.40 9.64
CA ARG A 92 -1.64 3.59 10.16
C ARG A 92 -0.12 3.46 10.02
N SER A 93 0.52 4.56 9.63
CA SER A 93 1.96 4.80 9.70
C SER A 93 2.31 5.73 10.87
N ALA A 94 3.55 6.20 10.97
CA ALA A 94 3.95 7.15 12.00
C ALA A 94 3.18 8.49 11.92
N ARG A 95 2.84 8.95 10.71
CA ARG A 95 2.31 10.31 10.46
C ARG A 95 0.90 10.36 9.89
N GLY A 96 0.41 9.28 9.32
CA GLY A 96 -0.93 9.24 8.74
C GLY A 96 -1.41 7.84 8.43
N GLU A 97 -2.33 7.74 7.48
CA GLU A 97 -2.95 6.48 7.09
C GLU A 97 -2.74 6.21 5.61
N HIS A 98 -2.70 4.93 5.30
CA HIS A 98 -2.68 4.39 3.95
C HIS A 98 -3.99 3.64 3.71
N ARG A 99 -4.58 3.83 2.53
CA ARG A 99 -5.86 3.21 2.14
C ARG A 99 -5.68 2.55 0.78
N LEU A 100 -5.90 1.23 0.73
CA LEU A 100 -5.83 0.51 -0.55
C LEU A 100 -7.09 0.69 -1.36
N PHE A 101 -6.92 0.89 -2.65
CA PHE A 101 -7.99 0.88 -3.63
C PHE A 101 -7.59 0.03 -4.83
N ARG A 102 -8.56 -0.39 -5.63
CA ARG A 102 -8.30 -1.16 -6.85
C ARG A 102 -7.55 -0.29 -7.86
N TRP A 103 -6.49 -0.85 -8.45
CA TRP A 103 -5.87 -0.27 -9.62
C TRP A 103 -6.77 -0.44 -10.84
N GLU A 104 -6.87 0.58 -11.69
CA GLU A 104 -7.75 0.58 -12.85
C GLU A 104 -6.95 0.90 -14.14
N PRO A 105 -7.28 0.31 -15.30
CA PRO A 105 -6.50 0.48 -16.54
C PRO A 105 -6.35 1.91 -17.05
N TRP A 106 -7.27 2.81 -16.71
CA TRP A 106 -7.24 4.22 -17.12
C TRP A 106 -6.22 5.05 -16.33
N MET A 107 -5.68 4.52 -15.24
CA MET A 107 -4.78 5.27 -14.36
C MET A 107 -3.50 5.73 -15.09
N PRO A 108 -2.93 6.88 -14.70
CA PRO A 108 -1.71 7.42 -15.30
C PRO A 108 -0.50 6.50 -15.17
N THR A 109 0.42 6.59 -16.13
CA THR A 109 1.71 5.87 -16.08
C THR A 109 2.70 6.57 -15.14
N ALA A 110 2.47 6.39 -13.83
CA ALA A 110 3.27 6.99 -12.76
C ALA A 110 3.59 5.98 -11.65
N ALA A 111 4.63 6.27 -10.85
CA ALA A 111 4.87 5.56 -9.59
C ALA A 111 3.96 6.12 -8.49
N MET A 112 3.91 7.45 -8.41
CA MET A 112 3.16 8.23 -7.44
C MET A 112 2.80 9.58 -8.07
N LEU A 113 1.65 10.12 -7.68
CA LEU A 113 1.23 11.48 -7.94
C LEU A 113 0.94 12.20 -6.63
N LYS A 114 1.33 13.46 -6.55
CA LYS A 114 0.96 14.33 -5.45
C LYS A 114 -0.26 15.13 -5.88
N VAL A 115 -1.35 14.99 -5.13
CA VAL A 115 -2.61 15.71 -5.35
C VAL A 115 -2.82 16.57 -4.13
N ASP A 116 -2.37 17.82 -4.21
CA ASP A 116 -2.26 18.76 -3.08
C ASP A 116 -1.54 18.14 -1.87
N SER A 117 -2.27 17.81 -0.80
CA SER A 117 -1.76 17.26 0.46
C SER A 117 -1.81 15.72 0.52
N LEU A 118 -2.25 15.07 -0.56
CA LEU A 118 -2.32 13.61 -0.70
C LEU A 118 -1.19 13.08 -1.57
N GLU A 119 -0.76 11.85 -1.28
CA GLU A 119 0.03 11.04 -2.21
C GLU A 119 -0.82 9.87 -2.71
N VAL A 120 -0.99 9.79 -4.02
CA VAL A 120 -1.64 8.65 -4.70
C VAL A 120 -0.55 7.83 -5.38
N ARG A 121 -0.24 6.67 -4.79
CA ARG A 121 0.78 5.75 -5.30
C ARG A 121 0.13 4.79 -6.31
N ILE A 122 0.37 5.07 -7.59
CA ILE A 122 -0.28 4.37 -8.71
C ILE A 122 0.39 3.02 -9.01
N GLY A 123 1.72 2.94 -8.93
CA GLY A 123 2.45 1.70 -9.20
C GLY A 123 2.54 1.25 -10.67
N SER A 124 2.06 2.04 -11.63
CA SER A 124 2.30 1.79 -13.07
C SER A 124 3.79 1.95 -13.44
N LYS A 125 4.56 2.67 -12.62
CA LYS A 125 6.02 2.52 -12.49
C LYS A 125 6.33 1.95 -11.11
N ALA A 126 7.48 1.28 -10.95
CA ALA A 126 7.85 0.59 -9.72
C ALA A 126 7.61 1.43 -8.45
N ALA A 127 6.60 1.05 -7.67
CA ALA A 127 6.24 1.67 -6.41
C ALA A 127 5.84 0.61 -5.39
N GLN A 128 6.08 0.90 -4.12
CA GLN A 128 5.66 0.04 -3.01
C GLN A 128 5.19 0.88 -1.83
N SER A 129 4.38 0.26 -0.97
CA SER A 129 4.00 0.78 0.34
C SER A 129 4.34 -0.20 1.46
N VAL A 130 4.86 0.31 2.58
CA VAL A 130 5.24 -0.52 3.72
C VAL A 130 3.99 -1.00 4.44
N LEU A 131 3.85 -2.32 4.63
CA LEU A 131 2.70 -2.93 5.29
C LEU A 131 2.97 -3.26 6.77
N PRO A 132 1.94 -3.33 7.61
CA PRO A 132 2.02 -4.07 8.87
C PRO A 132 2.48 -5.53 8.63
N PRO A 133 3.26 -6.14 9.54
CA PRO A 133 3.67 -5.65 10.85
C PRO A 133 5.06 -4.98 10.86
N SER A 134 5.42 -4.28 9.78
CA SER A 134 6.73 -3.63 9.65
C SER A 134 6.98 -2.54 10.70
N ARG A 135 8.25 -2.16 10.88
CA ARG A 135 8.67 -1.06 11.75
C ARG A 135 9.30 0.07 10.94
N HIS A 136 8.92 1.30 11.25
CA HIS A 136 9.50 2.51 10.69
C HIS A 136 10.92 2.75 11.23
N PRO A 137 11.79 3.50 10.51
CA PRO A 137 13.13 3.86 10.99
C PRO A 137 13.18 4.54 12.37
N ASP A 138 12.15 5.30 12.72
CA ASP A 138 12.02 5.95 14.05
C ASP A 138 11.53 5.00 15.16
N GLY A 139 11.27 3.72 14.83
CA GLY A 139 10.78 2.70 15.75
C GLY A 139 9.26 2.53 15.80
N SER A 140 8.49 3.44 15.18
CA SER A 140 7.02 3.34 15.09
C SER A 140 6.60 2.08 14.34
N GLU A 141 5.47 1.49 14.74
CA GLU A 141 4.93 0.30 14.10
C GLU A 141 3.84 0.67 13.09
N TYR A 142 3.85 0.00 11.94
CA TYR A 142 2.69 0.02 11.04
C TYR A 142 1.63 -0.92 11.60
N ARG A 143 0.37 -0.46 11.67
CA ARG A 143 -0.74 -1.25 12.27
C ARG A 143 -2.02 -1.15 11.44
N TRP A 144 -2.66 -2.29 11.22
CA TRP A 144 -3.96 -2.34 10.57
C TRP A 144 -5.02 -1.57 11.37
N ILE A 145 -5.82 -0.75 10.68
CA ILE A 145 -7.04 -0.13 11.19
C ILE A 145 -8.24 -0.93 10.68
N VAL A 146 -8.28 -1.14 9.36
CA VAL A 146 -9.20 -2.04 8.69
C VAL A 146 -8.34 -3.14 8.05
N PRO A 147 -8.26 -4.32 8.67
CA PRO A 147 -7.45 -5.40 8.11
C PRO A 147 -8.06 -5.96 6.81
N PRO A 148 -7.26 -6.53 5.91
CA PRO A 148 -7.72 -7.21 4.69
C PRO A 148 -8.83 -8.24 4.91
N SER A 149 -8.83 -8.96 6.02
CA SER A 149 -9.87 -9.92 6.38
C SER A 149 -11.23 -9.27 6.71
N ALA A 150 -11.26 -7.99 7.06
CA ALA A 150 -12.47 -7.28 7.46
C ALA A 150 -13.16 -6.52 6.32
N ALA A 151 -12.45 -6.22 5.22
CA ALA A 151 -13.00 -5.48 4.08
C ALA A 151 -12.30 -5.85 2.78
N SER A 152 -13.07 -5.99 1.70
CA SER A 152 -12.53 -6.11 0.35
C SER A 152 -11.92 -4.78 -0.12
N VAL A 153 -10.98 -4.84 -1.06
CA VAL A 153 -10.43 -3.65 -1.72
C VAL A 153 -11.55 -2.94 -2.51
N ALA A 154 -11.83 -1.69 -2.12
CA ALA A 154 -12.84 -0.86 -2.77
C ALA A 154 -12.37 -0.35 -4.15
N GLY A 155 -13.32 0.05 -4.99
CA GLY A 155 -13.03 0.75 -6.24
C GLY A 155 -12.36 2.10 -5.98
N PHE A 156 -11.48 2.53 -6.88
CA PHE A 156 -10.75 3.78 -6.70
C PHE A 156 -11.67 5.02 -6.78
N PRO A 157 -11.53 5.98 -5.85
CA PRO A 157 -12.25 7.26 -5.89
C PRO A 157 -11.72 8.14 -7.04
N ALA A 158 -12.22 7.93 -8.26
CA ALA A 158 -11.71 8.54 -9.48
C ALA A 158 -11.63 10.08 -9.45
N GLN A 159 -12.46 10.75 -8.65
CA GLN A 159 -12.39 12.20 -8.46
C GLN A 159 -11.03 12.68 -7.92
N LEU A 160 -10.26 11.84 -7.22
CA LEU A 160 -8.90 12.20 -6.74
C LEU A 160 -7.92 12.44 -7.89
N LEU A 161 -8.18 11.91 -9.08
CA LEU A 161 -7.35 12.08 -10.27
C LEU A 161 -8.09 12.84 -11.37
N ALA A 162 -9.17 13.56 -11.04
CA ALA A 162 -9.88 14.39 -11.99
C ALA A 162 -8.94 15.42 -12.63
N GLY A 163 -8.92 15.47 -13.97
CA GLY A 163 -8.03 16.36 -14.72
C GLY A 163 -6.59 15.88 -14.89
N VAL A 164 -6.21 14.75 -14.28
CA VAL A 164 -4.92 14.10 -14.55
C VAL A 164 -5.02 13.29 -15.86
N PRO A 165 -4.11 13.46 -16.82
CA PRO A 165 -4.12 12.68 -18.05
C PRO A 165 -3.99 11.17 -17.77
N CYS A 166 -4.78 10.36 -18.48
CA CYS A 166 -4.70 8.91 -18.40
C CYS A 166 -3.35 8.40 -18.97
N GLY A 167 -2.92 7.21 -18.53
CA GLY A 167 -1.80 6.51 -19.11
C GLY A 167 -2.20 5.94 -20.47
N ALA A 168 -1.41 6.20 -21.51
CA ALA A 168 -1.55 5.55 -22.82
C ALA A 168 -1.04 4.11 -22.79
#